data_AF-A0A1F4EZR7-F1
#
_entry.id   AF-A0A1F4EZR7-F1
#
_cell.length_a   1.000
_cell.length_b   1.000
_cell.length_c   1.000
_cell.angle_alpha   90.00
_cell.angle_beta   90.00
_cell.angle_gamma   90.00
#
_symmetry.space_group_name_H-M   'P 1'
#
loop_
_entity.id
_entity.type
_entity.pdbx_description
1 polymer ?
#
loop_
_entity_poly.entity_id
_entity_poly.type
_entity_poly.pdbx_seq_one_letter_code
_entity_poly.pdbx_strand_id
1 'polypeptide(L)'
;MVTENAGNADCAATAPPFINDCDYDAAKELLQHLLGNLAPAAAKESGRLLRFDQKPFGSRAISMDDEAYVYIPQACESAPCRVHVAFHGCRQGSSVVQEQFVRNAGYNRWADTNRLIVLYPQAIASYWWPYNPRGCWDWWGYTGGQYPTKEGAQIRAVKSMVERLSAPRQ
;
A
#
# COMPACT_ATOMS: atom_id res chain seq x y z
N MET A 1 0.38 -11.72 2.56
CA MET A 1 1.71 -11.16 2.28
C MET A 1 2.74 -12.07 2.89
N VAL A 2 3.68 -12.54 2.08
CA VAL A 2 4.79 -13.38 2.55
C VAL A 2 5.96 -12.45 2.86
N THR A 3 6.60 -12.64 4.02
CA THR A 3 7.69 -11.78 4.48
C THR A 3 8.83 -12.60 5.03
N GLU A 4 9.97 -11.94 5.20
CA GLU A 4 11.19 -12.55 5.74
C GLU A 4 11.14 -12.77 7.25
N ASN A 5 10.40 -11.95 8.00
CA ASN A 5 10.53 -11.90 9.46
C ASN A 5 9.34 -11.27 10.20
N ALA A 6 8.15 -11.22 9.60
CA ALA A 6 7.01 -10.52 10.20
C ALA A 6 5.66 -11.21 9.97
N GLY A 7 4.77 -11.08 10.96
CA GLY A 7 3.41 -11.63 10.92
C GLY A 7 3.30 -13.01 11.57
N ASN A 8 2.41 -13.85 11.07
CA ASN A 8 2.18 -15.18 11.62
C ASN A 8 3.42 -16.05 11.43
N ALA A 9 3.90 -16.69 12.52
CA ALA A 9 5.05 -17.60 12.47
C ALA A 9 4.76 -18.90 11.68
N ASP A 10 3.49 -19.31 11.60
CA ASP A 10 3.07 -20.38 10.69
C ASP A 10 2.87 -19.79 9.29
N CYS A 11 3.80 -20.08 8.39
CA CYS A 11 3.72 -19.64 7.00
C CYS A 11 2.44 -20.10 6.28
N ALA A 12 1.86 -21.24 6.67
CA ALA A 12 0.62 -21.76 6.10
C ALA A 12 -0.65 -21.08 6.65
N ALA A 13 -0.50 -20.20 7.66
CA ALA A 13 -1.64 -19.53 8.27
C ALA A 13 -2.41 -18.67 7.26
N THR A 14 -3.74 -18.84 7.25
CA THR A 14 -4.67 -18.02 6.46
C THR A 14 -5.54 -17.18 7.38
N ALA A 15 -4.91 -16.45 8.29
CA ALA A 15 -5.56 -15.67 9.35
C ALA A 15 -5.04 -14.22 9.39
N PRO A 16 -5.82 -13.26 9.95
CA PRO A 16 -5.33 -11.91 10.20
C PRO A 16 -3.98 -11.90 10.93
N PRO A 17 -3.04 -11.00 10.57
CA PRO A 17 -3.20 -9.89 9.62
C PRO A 17 -3.02 -10.29 8.15
N PHE A 18 -2.98 -11.59 7.82
CA PHE A 18 -2.64 -12.14 6.51
C PHE A 18 -1.25 -11.69 6.03
N ILE A 19 -0.34 -11.55 6.99
CA ILE A 19 1.09 -11.34 6.80
C ILE A 19 1.74 -12.51 7.53
N ASN A 20 2.61 -13.23 6.83
CA ASN A 20 3.23 -14.44 7.35
C ASN A 20 4.74 -14.32 7.25
N ASP A 21 5.41 -14.78 8.30
CA ASP A 21 6.84 -14.99 8.33
C ASP A 21 7.11 -16.35 7.67
N CYS A 22 7.77 -16.32 6.53
CA CYS A 22 8.09 -17.50 5.74
C CYS A 22 9.57 -17.53 5.33
N ASP A 23 10.41 -16.74 6.00
CA ASP A 23 11.83 -16.57 5.63
C ASP A 23 12.00 -16.19 4.13
N TYR A 24 11.02 -15.49 3.55
CA TYR A 24 11.00 -15.12 2.14
C TYR A 24 10.61 -13.65 1.96
N ASP A 25 11.56 -12.83 1.53
CA ASP A 25 11.34 -11.41 1.29
C ASP A 25 10.64 -11.16 -0.06
N ALA A 26 9.31 -11.35 -0.09
CA ALA A 26 8.53 -11.13 -1.30
C ALA A 26 8.58 -9.66 -1.77
N ALA A 27 8.74 -8.70 -0.85
CA ALA A 27 8.84 -7.29 -1.20
C ALA A 27 10.16 -7.00 -1.94
N LYS A 28 11.28 -7.54 -1.47
CA LYS A 28 12.57 -7.49 -2.18
C LYS A 28 12.44 -8.06 -3.59
N GLU A 29 11.96 -9.30 -3.72
CA GLU A 29 11.96 -10.00 -5.00
C GLU A 29 11.06 -9.27 -6.03
N LEU A 30 9.92 -8.73 -5.58
CA LEU A 30 9.07 -7.87 -6.40
C LEU A 30 9.79 -6.57 -6.81
N LEU A 31 10.40 -5.84 -5.87
CA LEU A 31 11.06 -4.57 -6.16
C LEU A 31 12.29 -4.77 -7.06
N GLN A 32 13.04 -5.86 -6.85
CA GLN A 32 14.20 -6.22 -7.66
C GLN A 32 13.78 -6.60 -9.08
N HIS A 33 12.67 -7.31 -9.24
CA HIS A 33 12.11 -7.60 -10.56
C HIS A 33 11.75 -6.32 -11.33
N LEU A 34 11.16 -5.32 -10.66
CA LEU A 34 10.73 -4.07 -11.29
C LEU A 34 11.87 -3.09 -11.57
N LEU A 35 12.87 -3.02 -10.68
CA LEU A 35 13.87 -1.95 -10.67
C LEU A 35 15.28 -2.43 -11.01
N GLY A 36 15.50 -3.74 -11.10
CA GLY A 36 16.82 -4.34 -11.22
C GLY A 36 17.55 -4.33 -9.88
N ASN A 37 18.85 -4.04 -9.92
CA ASN A 37 19.69 -4.07 -8.73
C ASN A 37 19.21 -3.08 -7.65
N LEU A 38 18.99 -3.59 -6.44
CA LEU A 38 18.65 -2.80 -5.26
C LEU A 38 19.89 -2.66 -4.36
N ALA A 39 20.03 -1.49 -3.73
CA ALA A 39 20.88 -1.37 -2.55
C ALA A 39 20.29 -2.24 -1.42
N PRO A 40 21.13 -2.80 -0.52
CA PRO A 40 20.66 -3.59 0.61
C PRO A 40 19.59 -2.84 1.41
N ALA A 41 18.61 -3.58 1.93
CA ALA A 41 17.59 -3.02 2.82
C ALA A 41 18.22 -2.33 4.04
N ALA A 42 17.56 -1.28 4.53
CA ALA A 42 17.93 -0.68 5.80
C ALA A 42 17.74 -1.67 6.95
N ALA A 43 18.69 -1.72 7.90
CA ALA A 43 18.50 -2.44 9.15
C ALA A 43 17.41 -1.82 10.04
N LYS A 44 17.19 -0.52 9.89
CA LYS A 44 16.11 0.26 10.50
C LYS A 44 15.75 1.42 9.59
N GLU A 45 14.46 1.63 9.36
CA GLU A 45 13.94 2.75 8.59
C GLU A 45 14.35 4.11 9.17
N SER A 46 14.86 4.99 8.31
CA SER A 46 15.18 6.39 8.64
C SER A 46 14.09 7.38 8.23
N GLY A 47 13.18 6.97 7.35
CA GLY A 47 12.07 7.77 6.85
C GLY A 47 10.89 7.93 7.81
N ARG A 48 9.86 8.63 7.32
CA ARG A 48 8.62 8.88 8.06
C ARG A 48 7.45 8.12 7.45
N LEU A 49 6.72 7.38 8.27
CA LEU A 49 5.39 6.88 7.93
C LEU A 49 4.36 7.93 8.34
N LEU A 50 3.67 8.50 7.35
CA LEU A 50 2.67 9.54 7.54
C LEU A 50 1.28 9.00 7.21
N ARG A 51 0.30 9.34 8.05
CA ARG A 51 -1.12 9.21 7.75
C ARG A 51 -1.62 10.50 7.11
N PHE A 52 -2.44 10.41 6.07
CA PHE A 52 -2.95 11.58 5.34
C PHE A 52 -4.42 11.40 4.93
N ASP A 53 -5.09 12.53 4.64
CA ASP A 53 -6.48 12.57 4.20
C ASP A 53 -6.62 12.04 2.76
N GLN A 54 -7.34 10.93 2.61
CA GLN A 54 -7.63 10.26 1.34
C GLN A 54 -8.89 10.81 0.65
N LYS A 55 -9.76 11.54 1.37
CA LYS A 55 -11.03 12.07 0.83
C LYS A 55 -10.90 12.96 -0.41
N PRO A 56 -9.81 13.74 -0.61
CA PRO A 56 -9.65 14.50 -1.86
C PRO A 56 -9.54 13.61 -3.12
N PHE A 57 -9.23 12.33 -2.96
CA PHE A 57 -8.96 11.40 -4.07
C PHE A 57 -10.03 10.34 -4.24
N GLY A 58 -10.65 9.89 -3.15
CA GLY A 58 -11.66 8.84 -3.14
C GLY A 58 -12.70 9.07 -2.06
N SER A 59 -13.63 8.14 -1.90
CA SER A 59 -14.65 8.22 -0.86
C SER A 59 -15.20 6.85 -0.48
N ARG A 60 -15.94 6.81 0.63
CA ARG A 60 -16.66 5.60 1.06
C ARG A 60 -17.68 5.10 0.03
N ALA A 61 -18.19 5.97 -0.85
CA ALA A 61 -19.10 5.58 -1.93
C ALA A 61 -18.44 4.65 -2.96
N ILE A 62 -17.11 4.63 -3.03
CA ILE A 62 -16.32 3.70 -3.84
C ILE A 62 -15.50 2.74 -2.96
N SER A 63 -15.94 2.51 -1.72
CA SER A 63 -15.29 1.62 -0.74
C SER A 63 -13.84 2.00 -0.41
N MET A 64 -13.48 3.28 -0.49
CA MET A 64 -12.18 3.79 -0.06
C MET A 64 -12.30 4.50 1.30
N ASP A 65 -11.30 4.31 2.16
CA ASP A 65 -11.26 4.91 3.50
C ASP A 65 -11.06 6.44 3.45
N ASP A 66 -11.23 7.12 4.58
CA ASP A 66 -10.97 8.56 4.70
C ASP A 66 -9.47 8.85 4.89
N GLU A 67 -8.69 7.85 5.34
CA GLU A 67 -7.26 7.99 5.61
C GLU A 67 -6.43 7.01 4.78
N ALA A 68 -5.22 7.42 4.41
CA ALA A 68 -4.22 6.57 3.77
C ALA A 68 -2.84 6.81 4.37
N TYR A 69 -1.87 5.99 3.97
CA TYR A 69 -0.51 6.08 4.50
C TYR A 69 0.52 6.26 3.40
N VAL A 70 1.60 6.94 3.73
CA VAL A 70 2.77 7.09 2.86
C VAL A 70 4.04 6.96 3.69
N TYR A 71 4.97 6.13 3.23
CA TYR A 71 6.32 6.07 3.76
C TYR A 71 7.25 6.93 2.89
N ILE A 72 7.92 7.90 3.49
CA ILE A 72 8.84 8.82 2.83
C ILE A 72 10.24 8.61 3.41
N PRO A 73 11.17 8.00 2.65
CA PRO A 73 12.58 7.92 3.03
C PRO A 73 13.18 9.30 3.29
N GLN A 74 14.10 9.41 4.24
CA GLN A 74 14.78 10.67 4.54
C GLN A 74 15.44 11.29 3.30
N ALA A 75 16.04 10.46 2.43
CA ALA A 75 16.65 10.90 1.18
C ALA A 75 15.66 11.60 0.22
N CYS A 76 14.37 11.26 0.28
CA CYS A 76 13.33 11.85 -0.56
C CYS A 76 12.89 13.25 -0.11
N GLU A 77 13.36 13.71 1.05
CA GLU A 77 13.14 15.08 1.52
C GLU A 77 14.03 16.10 0.80
N SER A 78 15.14 15.67 0.19
CA SER A 78 16.06 16.57 -0.53
C SER A 78 16.42 16.10 -1.94
N ALA A 79 16.03 14.89 -2.35
CA ALA A 79 16.33 14.34 -3.66
C ALA A 79 15.08 13.82 -4.40
N PRO A 80 15.11 13.73 -5.74
CA PRO A 80 14.08 13.06 -6.50
C PRO A 80 13.98 11.58 -6.14
N CYS A 81 12.74 11.10 -5.98
CA CYS A 81 12.40 9.72 -5.67
C CYS A 81 11.35 9.17 -6.62
N ARG A 82 11.31 7.85 -6.74
CA ARG A 82 10.24 7.13 -7.43
C ARG A 82 9.10 6.85 -6.44
N VAL A 83 7.91 6.57 -6.94
CA VAL A 83 6.77 6.14 -6.12
C VAL A 83 6.46 4.68 -6.41
N HIS A 84 6.34 3.87 -5.36
CA HIS A 84 5.78 2.52 -5.41
C HIS A 84 4.44 2.52 -4.68
N VAL A 85 3.39 1.94 -5.29
CA VAL A 85 2.08 1.81 -4.65
C VAL A 85 1.93 0.38 -4.17
N ALA A 86 1.76 0.19 -2.85
CA ALA A 86 1.58 -1.11 -2.24
C ALA A 86 0.11 -1.27 -1.80
N PHE A 87 -0.59 -2.17 -2.48
CA PHE A 87 -2.00 -2.46 -2.22
C PHE A 87 -2.15 -3.58 -1.19
N HIS A 88 -2.88 -3.32 -0.11
CA HIS A 88 -3.25 -4.35 0.84
C HIS A 88 -4.32 -5.30 0.25
N GLY A 89 -4.40 -6.52 0.76
CA GLY A 89 -5.46 -7.46 0.41
C GLY A 89 -6.80 -7.19 1.12
N CYS A 90 -7.81 -7.99 0.81
CA CYS A 90 -9.05 -8.03 1.58
C CYS A 90 -8.76 -8.27 3.07
N ARG A 91 -9.49 -7.58 3.97
CA ARG A 91 -9.30 -7.64 5.43
C ARG A 91 -7.92 -7.21 5.92
N GLN A 92 -7.16 -6.49 5.10
CA GLN A 92 -5.86 -5.92 5.47
C GLN A 92 -5.84 -4.39 5.43
N GLY A 93 -7.00 -3.76 5.22
CA GLY A 93 -7.13 -2.31 5.38
C GLY A 93 -6.92 -1.89 6.84
N SER A 94 -6.53 -0.65 7.05
CA SER A 94 -6.13 -0.15 8.37
C SER A 94 -7.25 -0.16 9.41
N SER A 95 -8.52 -0.10 8.98
CA SER A 95 -9.69 -0.31 9.86
C SER A 95 -9.80 -1.73 10.42
N VAL A 96 -9.11 -2.71 9.84
CA VAL A 96 -9.15 -4.12 10.26
C VAL A 96 -7.86 -4.54 10.96
N VAL A 97 -6.70 -4.18 10.39
CA VAL A 97 -5.39 -4.64 10.90
C VAL A 97 -4.50 -3.48 11.33
N GLN A 98 -5.06 -2.28 11.53
CA GLN A 98 -4.30 -1.09 11.91
C GLN A 98 -3.13 -0.86 10.95
N GLU A 99 -1.93 -0.61 11.46
CA GLU A 99 -0.75 -0.35 10.65
C GLU A 99 0.03 -1.62 10.26
N GLN A 100 -0.51 -2.82 10.51
CA GLN A 100 0.21 -4.08 10.28
C GLN A 100 0.69 -4.21 8.82
N PHE A 101 -0.17 -3.95 7.84
CA PHE A 101 0.26 -4.03 6.43
C PHE A 101 1.31 -2.96 6.09
N VAL A 102 1.06 -1.71 6.46
CA VAL A 102 1.92 -0.58 6.07
C VAL A 102 3.30 -0.61 6.76
N ARG A 103 3.43 -1.28 7.90
CA ARG A 103 4.72 -1.47 8.60
C ARG A 103 5.39 -2.79 8.24
N ASN A 104 4.62 -3.87 8.14
CA ASN A 104 5.16 -5.22 8.17
C ASN A 104 5.11 -5.95 6.83
N ALA A 105 4.60 -5.32 5.76
CA ALA A 105 4.63 -5.93 4.42
C ALA A 105 6.05 -5.92 3.78
N GLY A 106 7.08 -5.43 4.46
CA GLY A 106 8.49 -5.52 4.03
C GLY A 106 8.98 -4.43 3.08
N TYR A 107 8.10 -3.57 2.56
CA TYR A 107 8.50 -2.55 1.57
C TYR A 107 9.40 -1.43 2.13
N ASN A 108 9.15 -0.95 3.35
CA ASN A 108 9.75 0.30 3.84
C ASN A 108 11.28 0.24 3.96
N ARG A 109 11.83 -0.88 4.45
CA ARG A 109 13.28 -1.08 4.56
C ARG A 109 14.01 -1.00 3.22
N TRP A 110 13.39 -1.52 2.15
CA TRP A 110 13.93 -1.47 0.79
C TRP A 110 13.76 -0.08 0.20
N ALA A 111 12.61 0.52 0.44
CA ALA A 111 12.30 1.87 0.01
C ALA A 111 13.28 2.90 0.56
N ASP A 112 13.70 2.72 1.82
CA ASP A 112 14.58 3.64 2.56
C ASP A 112 15.94 3.83 1.89
N THR A 113 16.53 2.76 1.38
CA THR A 113 17.87 2.77 0.75
C THR A 113 17.81 2.91 -0.77
N ASN A 114 16.63 2.82 -1.38
CA ASN A 114 16.46 2.79 -2.85
C ASN A 114 15.70 4.00 -3.42
N ARG A 115 15.51 5.07 -2.63
CA ARG A 115 14.82 6.31 -3.03
C ARG A 115 13.41 6.05 -3.57
N LEU A 116 12.64 5.25 -2.83
CA LEU A 116 11.26 4.92 -3.15
C LEU A 116 10.34 5.49 -2.08
N ILE A 117 9.41 6.35 -2.46
CA ILE A 117 8.25 6.67 -1.63
C ILE A 117 7.28 5.50 -1.76
N VAL A 118 6.78 4.97 -0.65
CA VAL A 118 5.77 3.90 -0.69
C VAL A 118 4.40 4.48 -0.32
N LEU A 119 3.48 4.49 -1.28
CA LEU A 119 2.10 4.90 -1.08
C LEU A 119 1.25 3.67 -0.73
N TYR A 120 0.44 3.79 0.31
CA TYR A 120 -0.47 2.75 0.81
C TYR A 120 -1.92 3.28 0.84
N PRO A 121 -2.61 3.34 -0.32
CA PRO A 121 -4.02 3.68 -0.37
C PRO A 121 -4.83 2.67 0.46
N GLN A 122 -5.99 3.07 0.97
CA GLN A 122 -6.80 2.23 1.84
C GLN A 122 -8.18 1.99 1.26
N ALA A 123 -8.54 0.71 1.07
CA ALA A 123 -9.92 0.31 0.89
C ALA A 123 -10.56 0.03 2.27
N ILE A 124 -11.86 0.29 2.39
CA ILE A 124 -12.64 0.08 3.61
C ILE A 124 -13.81 -0.87 3.35
N ALA A 125 -14.21 -1.62 4.37
CA ALA A 125 -15.41 -2.46 4.28
C ALA A 125 -16.68 -1.61 4.11
N SER A 126 -17.60 -2.10 3.29
CA SER A 126 -18.93 -1.54 3.09
C SER A 126 -19.98 -2.65 3.11
N TYR A 127 -21.08 -2.43 3.83
CA TYR A 127 -22.14 -3.43 4.05
C TYR A 127 -23.45 -3.10 3.31
N TRP A 128 -23.46 -2.02 2.53
CA TRP A 128 -24.65 -1.50 1.85
C TRP A 128 -24.38 -1.44 0.35
N TRP A 129 -24.12 -0.25 -0.19
CA TRP A 129 -23.80 -0.02 -1.59
C TRP A 129 -22.54 0.84 -1.71
N PRO A 130 -21.44 0.32 -2.28
CA PRO A 130 -21.26 -1.04 -2.79
C PRO A 130 -21.19 -2.08 -1.65
N TYR A 131 -21.60 -3.32 -1.92
CA TYR A 131 -21.39 -4.42 -0.96
C TYR A 131 -19.96 -4.94 -1.08
N ASN A 132 -19.12 -4.63 -0.09
CA ASN A 132 -17.72 -5.03 0.01
C ASN A 132 -17.36 -5.27 1.49
N PRO A 133 -17.93 -6.30 2.14
CA PRO A 133 -17.80 -6.50 3.60
C PRO A 133 -16.37 -6.85 4.04
N ARG A 134 -15.49 -7.15 3.09
CA ARG A 134 -14.08 -7.50 3.34
C ARG A 134 -13.12 -6.36 3.05
N GLY A 135 -13.59 -5.18 2.61
CA GLY A 135 -12.72 -4.05 2.28
C GLY A 135 -11.67 -4.39 1.21
N CYS A 136 -12.07 -5.15 0.20
CA CYS A 136 -11.22 -5.48 -0.94
C CYS A 136 -11.12 -4.31 -1.93
N TRP A 137 -10.07 -4.26 -2.75
CA TRP A 137 -10.06 -3.45 -3.96
C TRP A 137 -11.09 -3.96 -4.98
N ASP A 138 -11.56 -3.09 -5.86
CA ASP A 138 -12.57 -3.44 -6.85
C ASP A 138 -11.99 -4.27 -7.99
N TRP A 139 -12.17 -5.59 -7.89
CA TRP A 139 -11.83 -6.55 -8.93
C TRP A 139 -13.05 -7.29 -9.49
N TRP A 140 -14.26 -6.91 -9.07
CA TRP A 140 -15.51 -7.53 -9.51
C TRP A 140 -16.59 -6.54 -9.98
N GLY A 141 -16.27 -5.24 -10.06
CA GLY A 141 -17.11 -4.20 -10.63
C GLY A 141 -18.09 -3.54 -9.67
N TYR A 142 -17.83 -3.56 -8.36
CA TYR A 142 -18.74 -2.93 -7.40
C TYR A 142 -18.75 -1.40 -7.48
N THR A 143 -17.74 -0.79 -8.10
CA THR A 143 -17.70 0.66 -8.41
C THR A 143 -18.19 0.98 -9.82
N GLY A 144 -18.72 -0.01 -10.56
CA GLY A 144 -19.26 0.13 -11.91
C GLY A 144 -18.41 -0.57 -12.98
N GLY A 145 -18.93 -0.65 -14.20
CA GLY A 145 -18.34 -1.45 -15.29
C GLY A 145 -16.95 -1.00 -15.77
N GLN A 146 -16.53 0.21 -15.43
CA GLN A 146 -15.19 0.74 -15.76
C GLN A 146 -14.11 0.33 -14.75
N TYR A 147 -14.44 -0.49 -13.73
CA TYR A 147 -13.49 -0.89 -12.69
C TYR A 147 -12.13 -1.42 -13.18
N PRO A 148 -11.99 -2.13 -14.33
CA PRO A 148 -10.71 -2.66 -14.76
C PRO A 148 -9.96 -1.73 -15.73
N THR A 149 -10.49 -0.53 -16.01
CA THR A 149 -9.92 0.41 -16.98
C THR A 149 -9.27 1.62 -16.30
N LYS A 150 -8.62 2.49 -17.07
CA LYS A 150 -8.06 3.76 -16.55
C LYS A 150 -9.15 4.70 -16.01
N GLU A 151 -10.40 4.43 -16.37
CA GLU A 151 -11.61 5.12 -15.94
C GLU A 151 -12.27 4.44 -14.72
N GLY A 152 -11.64 3.44 -14.11
CA GLY A 152 -12.09 2.86 -12.85
C GLY A 152 -12.02 3.87 -11.71
N ALA A 153 -13.03 3.90 -10.84
CA ALA A 153 -13.13 4.92 -9.80
C ALA A 153 -11.95 4.85 -8.81
N GLN A 154 -11.61 3.65 -8.34
CA GLN A 154 -10.45 3.44 -7.46
C GLN A 154 -9.11 3.64 -8.18
N ILE A 155 -9.02 3.25 -9.46
CA ILE A 155 -7.81 3.46 -10.27
C ILE A 155 -7.53 4.96 -10.43
N ARG A 156 -8.54 5.76 -10.76
CA ARG A 156 -8.39 7.24 -10.83
C ARG A 156 -8.00 7.84 -9.49
N ALA A 157 -8.63 7.40 -8.39
CA ALA A 157 -8.31 7.90 -7.06
C ALA A 157 -6.82 7.70 -6.72
N VAL A 158 -6.31 6.48 -6.90
CA VAL A 158 -4.90 6.16 -6.63
C VAL A 158 -3.96 6.89 -7.60
N LYS A 159 -4.32 6.98 -8.89
CA LYS A 159 -3.56 7.77 -9.88
C LYS A 159 -3.42 9.22 -9.43
N SER A 160 -4.49 9.84 -8.94
CA SER A 160 -4.45 11.23 -8.45
C SER A 160 -3.59 11.40 -7.20
N MET A 161 -3.49 10.38 -6.32
CA MET A 161 -2.53 10.40 -5.21
C MET A 161 -1.08 10.35 -5.70
N VAL A 162 -0.80 9.51 -6.71
CA VAL A 162 0.53 9.42 -7.34
C VAL A 162 0.89 10.74 -8.02
N GLU A 163 -0.06 11.35 -8.74
CA GLU A 163 0.11 12.68 -9.35
C GLU A 163 0.39 13.75 -8.28
N ARG A 164 -0.31 13.71 -7.15
CA ARG A 164 -0.05 14.65 -6.03
C ARG A 164 1.36 14.48 -5.47
N LEU A 165 1.85 13.25 -5.30
CA LEU A 165 3.21 12.98 -4.84
C LEU A 165 4.28 13.38 -5.87
N SER A 166 3.94 13.36 -7.15
CA SER A 166 4.85 13.69 -8.25
C SER A 166 4.85 15.19 -8.61
N ALA A 167 3.91 15.96 -8.06
CA ALA A 167 3.83 17.39 -8.28
C ALA A 167 4.97 18.14 -7.55
N PRO A 168 5.41 19.31 -8.06
CA PRO A 168 6.33 20.17 -7.32
C PRO A 168 5.80 20.47 -5.91
N ARG A 169 6.71 20.55 -4.94
CA ARG A 169 6.33 21.02 -3.59
C ARG A 169 5.78 22.44 -3.71
N GLN A 170 4.57 22.63 -3.20
CA GLN A 170 3.94 23.94 -3.05
C GLN A 170 4.22 24.48 -1.66
#